data_AF-A0A7X4FCJ1-F1
#
_entry.id   AF-A0A7X4FCJ1-F1
#
_cell.length_a   1.000
_cell.length_b   1.000
_cell.length_c   1.000
_cell.angle_alpha   90.00
_cell.angle_beta   90.00
_cell.angle_gamma   90.00
#
_symmetry.space_group_name_H-M   'P 1'
#
loop_
_entity.id
_entity.type
_entity.pdbx_description
1 polymer ?
#
loop_
_entity_poly.entity_id
_entity_poly.type
_entity_poly.pdbx_seq_one_letter_code
_entity_poly.pdbx_strand_id
1 'polypeptide(L)'
;MKKIIERSKPIVAQTVSLRRSLHKLMERTLLLAVLSTAVGLALPLHADTRQLLFDENAIKDPGSLVVKLQDTRATVSEFIASQLSEDMQWILLGYDGASEPTPQQQKVLLADLNRLLEAGPLYDAQLFANIELSEQTQTLVAQNPQSGEALVRLNRLLLSDAYPYELASPSEPQPYPHSAGIQTCRENLRQIKMALDNYRASNADADPQWLSELAPQYLEKACLLCPADPTAGTPGVLTEDASDPILPCSYLYEVRPSEKDGQHMLQTQEGDMTPIVRCEHHRLNLSVGGKLYRNGPQRDIYNSNKMGFSVLADALRDLRKQHGEALFKTQKGRESLKQAIEELVLKQFVPQLLSALDHEIYTQLEAQLGKGILETPTGMDILRQAMPQVRHQIKEQVQSELETRLGVEFFKTEEGKDILQQLSVLMLPEGTN
;
A
#
# COMPACT_ATOMS: atom_id res chain seq x y z
N MET A 1 -99.48 -11.59 -4.49
CA MET A 1 -98.06 -12.05 -4.48
C MET A 1 -97.30 -11.81 -5.79
N LYS A 2 -97.74 -12.30 -6.98
CA LYS A 2 -97.01 -12.08 -8.26
C LYS A 2 -96.70 -10.61 -8.60
N LYS A 3 -97.65 -9.67 -8.42
CA LYS A 3 -97.46 -8.22 -8.66
C LYS A 3 -96.41 -7.55 -7.76
N ILE A 4 -96.13 -8.11 -6.58
CA ILE A 4 -95.13 -7.57 -5.63
C ILE A 4 -93.73 -8.06 -6.00
N ILE A 5 -93.63 -9.29 -6.52
CA ILE A 5 -92.37 -9.88 -7.01
C ILE A 5 -91.91 -9.21 -8.31
N GLU A 6 -92.83 -8.84 -9.21
CA GLU A 6 -92.46 -8.09 -10.43
C GLU A 6 -91.98 -6.67 -10.15
N ARG A 7 -92.60 -5.96 -9.18
CA ARG A 7 -92.23 -4.59 -8.83
C ARG A 7 -90.91 -4.49 -8.06
N SER A 8 -90.45 -5.57 -7.42
CA SER A 8 -89.20 -5.60 -6.66
C SER A 8 -87.96 -5.95 -7.51
N LYS A 9 -88.14 -6.59 -8.68
CA LYS A 9 -87.03 -6.91 -9.61
C LYS A 9 -86.16 -5.70 -10.02
N PRO A 10 -86.70 -4.53 -10.41
CA PRO A 10 -85.85 -3.39 -10.79
C PRO A 10 -85.10 -2.79 -9.59
N ILE A 11 -85.67 -2.86 -8.38
CA ILE A 11 -85.04 -2.36 -7.13
C ILE A 11 -83.88 -3.28 -6.73
N VAL A 12 -84.05 -4.60 -6.86
CA VAL A 12 -82.99 -5.59 -6.62
C VAL A 12 -81.88 -5.46 -7.68
N ALA A 13 -82.24 -5.24 -8.95
CA ALA A 13 -81.25 -5.02 -10.01
C ALA A 13 -80.46 -3.71 -9.81
N GLN A 14 -81.11 -2.62 -9.38
CA GLN A 14 -80.43 -1.36 -9.04
C GLN A 14 -79.52 -1.51 -7.82
N THR A 15 -79.95 -2.20 -6.76
CA THR A 15 -79.10 -2.43 -5.58
C THR A 15 -77.90 -3.32 -5.87
N VAL A 16 -78.03 -4.33 -6.74
CA VAL A 16 -76.89 -5.15 -7.20
C VAL A 16 -75.93 -4.33 -8.09
N SER A 17 -76.45 -3.46 -8.95
CA SER A 17 -75.65 -2.54 -9.78
C SER A 17 -74.88 -1.52 -8.93
N LEU A 18 -75.55 -0.87 -7.97
CA LEU A 18 -74.95 0.06 -7.01
C LEU A 18 -73.86 -0.63 -6.18
N ARG A 19 -74.10 -1.86 -5.72
CA ARG A 19 -73.10 -2.63 -4.95
C ARG A 19 -71.86 -2.98 -5.78
N ARG A 20 -72.03 -3.31 -7.07
CA ARG A 20 -70.91 -3.56 -7.99
C ARG A 20 -70.13 -2.29 -8.34
N SER A 21 -70.81 -1.15 -8.51
CA SER A 21 -70.14 0.13 -8.74
C SER A 21 -69.39 0.64 -7.50
N LEU A 22 -69.96 0.47 -6.30
CA LEU A 22 -69.30 0.79 -5.03
C LEU A 22 -68.07 -0.09 -4.79
N HIS A 23 -68.14 -1.39 -5.10
CA HIS A 23 -66.98 -2.29 -5.01
C HIS A 23 -65.85 -1.89 -5.96
N LYS A 24 -66.18 -1.52 -7.22
CA LYS A 24 -65.20 -1.03 -8.19
C LYS A 24 -64.62 0.33 -7.82
N LEU A 25 -65.38 1.19 -7.15
CA LEU A 25 -64.90 2.48 -6.65
C LEU A 25 -63.95 2.29 -5.47
N MET A 26 -64.28 1.38 -4.54
CA MET A 26 -63.42 0.99 -3.40
C MET A 26 -62.12 0.31 -3.85
N GLU A 27 -62.15 -0.58 -4.85
CA GLU A 27 -60.92 -1.18 -5.39
C GLU A 27 -60.02 -0.13 -6.03
N ARG A 28 -60.60 0.86 -6.73
CA ARG A 28 -59.83 1.95 -7.35
C ARG A 28 -59.24 2.92 -6.32
N THR A 29 -59.97 3.26 -5.26
CA THR A 29 -59.44 4.12 -4.19
C THR A 29 -58.41 3.39 -3.34
N LEU A 30 -58.56 2.08 -3.11
CA LEU A 30 -57.55 1.28 -2.42
C LEU A 30 -56.28 1.11 -3.27
N LEU A 31 -56.39 0.87 -4.58
CA LEU A 31 -55.24 0.84 -5.50
C LEU A 31 -54.52 2.19 -5.57
N LEU A 32 -55.26 3.30 -5.67
CA LEU A 32 -54.66 4.64 -5.65
C LEU A 32 -54.01 4.98 -4.31
N ALA A 33 -54.62 4.59 -3.17
CA ALA A 33 -54.03 4.77 -1.85
C ALA A 33 -52.75 3.93 -1.68
N VAL A 34 -52.75 2.67 -2.14
CA VAL A 34 -51.57 1.78 -2.12
C VAL A 34 -50.47 2.29 -3.05
N LEU A 35 -50.81 2.81 -4.25
CA LEU A 35 -49.85 3.47 -5.14
C LEU A 35 -49.32 4.78 -4.57
N SER A 36 -50.14 5.55 -3.84
CA SER A 36 -49.71 6.79 -3.18
C SER A 36 -48.79 6.50 -1.99
N THR A 37 -49.07 5.45 -1.21
CA THR A 37 -48.16 5.00 -0.15
C THR A 37 -46.90 4.33 -0.70
N ALA A 38 -46.99 3.60 -1.83
CA ALA A 38 -45.83 2.99 -2.47
C ALA A 38 -44.93 4.03 -3.17
N VAL A 39 -45.51 5.08 -3.77
CA VAL A 39 -44.75 6.21 -4.35
C VAL A 39 -44.25 7.15 -3.26
N GLY A 40 -44.97 7.28 -2.14
CA GLY A 40 -44.52 8.04 -0.95
C GLY A 40 -43.43 7.34 -0.14
N LEU A 41 -43.28 6.01 -0.26
CA LEU A 41 -42.22 5.21 0.38
C LEU A 41 -41.05 4.86 -0.56
N ALA A 42 -41.12 5.22 -1.85
CA ALA A 42 -40.10 4.94 -2.86
C ALA A 42 -39.55 6.20 -3.55
N LEU A 43 -39.79 7.39 -3.00
CA LEU A 43 -38.84 8.48 -3.19
C LEU A 43 -37.68 8.20 -2.23
N PRO A 44 -36.46 7.92 -2.71
CA PRO A 44 -35.32 8.00 -1.83
C PRO A 44 -35.33 9.43 -1.30
N LEU A 45 -35.57 9.58 0.01
CA LEU A 45 -34.94 10.67 0.74
C LEU A 45 -33.46 10.48 0.46
N HIS A 46 -32.97 11.14 -0.59
CA HIS A 46 -31.54 11.29 -0.83
C HIS A 46 -31.10 12.13 0.36
N ALA A 47 -30.71 11.46 1.45
CA ALA A 47 -29.89 12.10 2.46
C ALA A 47 -28.75 12.77 1.70
N ASP A 48 -28.57 14.07 1.91
CA ASP A 48 -27.65 14.88 1.11
C ASP A 48 -26.21 14.44 1.39
N THR A 49 -25.72 13.49 0.58
CA THR A 49 -24.37 12.90 0.70
C THR A 49 -23.27 13.94 0.45
N ARG A 50 -23.61 15.14 -0.05
CA ARG A 50 -22.65 16.23 -0.30
C ARG A 50 -21.82 16.59 0.94
N GLN A 51 -22.37 16.43 2.14
CA GLN A 51 -21.64 16.71 3.38
C GLN A 51 -20.52 15.69 3.67
N LEU A 52 -20.53 14.54 2.99
CA LEU A 52 -19.54 13.47 3.14
C LEU A 52 -18.46 13.49 2.05
N LEU A 53 -18.66 14.26 0.99
CA LEU A 53 -17.72 14.37 -0.12
C LEU A 53 -16.45 15.14 0.28
N PHE A 54 -15.35 14.87 -0.40
CA PHE A 54 -14.13 15.67 -0.31
C PHE A 54 -14.39 17.07 -0.87
N ASP A 55 -13.93 18.09 -0.15
CA ASP A 55 -13.74 19.44 -0.68
C ASP A 55 -12.26 19.64 -1.08
N GLU A 56 -11.93 20.82 -1.60
CA GLU A 56 -10.56 21.14 -2.04
C GLU A 56 -9.53 21.09 -0.90
N ASN A 57 -9.95 21.34 0.35
CA ASN A 57 -9.05 21.33 1.51
C ASN A 57 -8.86 19.92 2.08
N ALA A 58 -9.72 18.98 1.70
CA ALA A 58 -9.67 17.62 2.17
C ALA A 58 -8.52 16.81 1.57
N ILE A 59 -7.91 17.27 0.46
CA ILE A 59 -6.67 16.72 -0.09
C ILE A 59 -5.49 17.52 0.49
N LYS A 60 -4.91 17.01 1.57
CA LYS A 60 -3.82 17.62 2.34
C LYS A 60 -2.48 17.60 1.60
N ASP A 61 -2.23 16.55 0.81
CA ASP A 61 -0.97 16.35 0.09
C ASP A 61 -1.26 15.67 -1.27
N PRO A 62 -1.63 16.45 -2.30
CA PRO A 62 -2.03 15.89 -3.59
C PRO A 62 -0.87 15.19 -4.29
N GLY A 63 0.35 15.74 -4.22
CA GLY A 63 1.51 15.10 -4.85
C GLY A 63 1.82 13.72 -4.26
N SER A 64 1.85 13.61 -2.92
CA SER A 64 2.02 12.31 -2.25
C SER A 64 0.92 11.32 -2.63
N LEU A 65 -0.33 11.77 -2.73
CA LEU A 65 -1.44 10.91 -3.11
C LEU A 65 -1.29 10.34 -4.52
N VAL A 66 -0.93 11.18 -5.49
CA VAL A 66 -0.72 10.73 -6.88
C VAL A 66 0.45 9.75 -6.93
N VAL A 67 1.55 10.00 -6.22
CA VAL A 67 2.67 9.04 -6.13
C VAL A 67 2.22 7.69 -5.54
N LYS A 68 1.44 7.69 -4.46
CA LYS A 68 0.92 6.45 -3.86
C LYS A 68 -0.02 5.69 -4.76
N LEU A 69 -0.81 6.39 -5.58
CA LEU A 69 -1.70 5.79 -6.58
C LEU A 69 -0.94 5.23 -7.79
N GLN A 70 0.29 5.69 -8.07
CA GLN A 70 1.18 5.07 -9.05
C GLN A 70 1.82 3.78 -8.54
N ASP A 71 1.85 3.55 -7.22
CA ASP A 71 2.56 2.42 -6.62
C ASP A 71 1.72 1.14 -6.69
N THR A 72 1.99 0.31 -7.69
CA THR A 72 1.30 -0.96 -7.95
C THR A 72 1.61 -2.04 -6.90
N ARG A 73 2.61 -1.84 -6.04
CA ARG A 73 2.94 -2.78 -4.95
C ARG A 73 1.90 -2.70 -3.83
N ALA A 74 1.21 -1.56 -3.71
CA ALA A 74 0.09 -1.39 -2.82
C ALA A 74 -1.20 -1.84 -3.49
N THR A 75 -1.67 -3.04 -3.18
CA THR A 75 -2.87 -3.64 -3.78
C THR A 75 -4.11 -2.74 -3.66
N VAL A 76 -4.26 -2.01 -2.55
CA VAL A 76 -5.34 -1.03 -2.41
C VAL A 76 -5.14 0.16 -3.36
N SER A 77 -3.92 0.68 -3.51
CA SER A 77 -3.63 1.78 -4.44
C SER A 77 -3.85 1.38 -5.88
N GLU A 78 -3.38 0.19 -6.27
CA GLU A 78 -3.61 -0.39 -7.60
C GLU A 78 -5.10 -0.52 -7.90
N PHE A 79 -5.87 -1.08 -6.95
CA PHE A 79 -7.31 -1.18 -7.07
C PHE A 79 -7.94 0.21 -7.23
N ILE A 80 -7.64 1.16 -6.33
CA ILE A 80 -8.19 2.52 -6.40
C ILE A 80 -7.84 3.17 -7.74
N ALA A 81 -6.60 3.11 -8.18
CA ALA A 81 -6.14 3.67 -9.46
C ALA A 81 -6.91 3.11 -10.65
N SER A 82 -7.19 1.80 -10.66
CA SER A 82 -7.99 1.17 -11.73
C SER A 82 -9.45 1.62 -11.76
N GLN A 83 -9.98 2.17 -10.65
CA GLN A 83 -11.35 2.71 -10.59
C GLN A 83 -11.43 4.19 -10.98
N LEU A 84 -10.31 4.90 -11.16
CA LEU A 84 -10.28 6.31 -11.57
C LEU A 84 -10.60 6.45 -13.06
N SER A 85 -10.94 7.67 -13.48
CA SER A 85 -11.24 7.98 -14.88
C SER A 85 -10.01 7.81 -15.78
N GLU A 86 -10.23 7.65 -17.09
CA GLU A 86 -9.13 7.59 -18.07
C GLU A 86 -8.23 8.83 -17.97
N ASP A 87 -8.80 10.02 -17.77
CA ASP A 87 -8.05 11.27 -17.60
C ASP A 87 -7.08 11.17 -16.41
N MET A 88 -7.54 10.65 -15.27
CA MET A 88 -6.69 10.50 -14.09
C MET A 88 -5.66 9.38 -14.25
N GLN A 89 -6.00 8.29 -14.94
CA GLN A 89 -5.03 7.23 -15.27
C GLN A 89 -3.90 7.77 -16.17
N TRP A 90 -4.21 8.64 -17.14
CA TRP A 90 -3.18 9.34 -17.94
C TRP A 90 -2.31 10.27 -17.09
N ILE A 91 -2.90 10.97 -16.12
CA ILE A 91 -2.13 11.79 -15.17
C ILE A 91 -1.20 10.91 -14.36
N LEU A 92 -1.68 9.77 -13.84
CA LEU A 92 -0.85 8.82 -13.09
C LEU A 92 0.31 8.30 -13.94
N LEU A 93 0.12 7.99 -15.22
CA LEU A 93 1.22 7.51 -16.07
C LEU A 93 2.31 8.57 -16.31
N GLY A 94 1.93 9.85 -16.43
CA GLY A 94 2.85 10.93 -16.79
C GLY A 94 3.42 11.74 -15.62
N TYR A 95 3.01 11.45 -14.38
CA TYR A 95 3.39 12.26 -13.23
C TYR A 95 4.80 11.92 -12.70
N ASP A 96 5.65 12.95 -12.59
CA ASP A 96 7.05 12.82 -12.19
C ASP A 96 7.25 12.49 -10.70
N GLY A 97 6.23 12.71 -9.87
CA GLY A 97 6.28 12.51 -8.42
C GLY A 97 7.16 13.50 -7.66
N ALA A 98 7.84 14.42 -8.33
CA ALA A 98 8.73 15.41 -7.71
C ALA A 98 8.02 16.74 -7.46
N SER A 99 7.15 17.15 -8.39
CA SER A 99 6.47 18.45 -8.38
C SER A 99 5.03 18.33 -7.88
N GLU A 100 4.43 19.40 -7.35
CA GLU A 100 3.00 19.35 -7.02
C GLU A 100 2.15 19.20 -8.30
N PRO A 101 1.05 18.40 -8.29
CA PRO A 101 0.12 18.35 -9.41
C PRO A 101 -0.48 19.72 -9.68
N THR A 102 -0.69 20.05 -10.96
CA THR A 102 -1.30 21.32 -11.37
C THR A 102 -2.72 21.47 -10.80
N PRO A 103 -3.26 22.69 -10.64
CA PRO A 103 -4.62 22.89 -10.15
C PRO A 103 -5.69 22.14 -10.95
N GLN A 104 -5.48 21.95 -12.26
CA GLN A 104 -6.38 21.17 -13.10
C GLN A 104 -6.33 19.68 -12.76
N GLN A 105 -5.13 19.11 -12.58
CA GLN A 105 -4.95 17.72 -12.16
C GLN A 105 -5.56 17.46 -10.77
N GLN A 106 -5.40 18.40 -9.83
CA GLN A 106 -6.01 18.30 -8.50
C GLN A 106 -7.54 18.29 -8.57
N LYS A 107 -8.16 19.08 -9.47
CA LYS A 107 -9.61 19.05 -9.69
C LYS A 107 -10.10 17.73 -10.26
N VAL A 108 -9.36 17.15 -11.22
CA VAL A 108 -9.67 15.82 -11.77
C VAL A 108 -9.60 14.77 -10.66
N LEU A 109 -8.52 14.76 -9.89
CA LEU A 109 -8.34 13.85 -8.75
C LEU A 109 -9.50 13.97 -7.73
N LEU A 110 -9.85 15.19 -7.33
CA LEU A 110 -10.95 15.44 -6.40
C LEU A 110 -12.30 14.92 -6.92
N ALA A 111 -12.59 15.17 -8.20
CA ALA A 111 -13.82 14.70 -8.83
C ALA A 111 -13.88 13.17 -8.87
N ASP A 112 -12.77 12.51 -9.20
CA ASP A 112 -12.71 11.05 -9.23
C ASP A 112 -12.81 10.41 -7.85
N LEU A 113 -12.16 10.98 -6.82
CA LEU A 113 -12.31 10.52 -5.44
C LEU A 113 -13.77 10.61 -5.00
N ASN A 114 -14.45 11.73 -5.28
CA ASN A 114 -15.86 11.90 -4.94
C ASN A 114 -16.79 10.93 -5.69
N ARG A 115 -16.53 10.69 -6.98
CA ARG A 115 -17.26 9.68 -7.76
C ARG A 115 -17.06 8.28 -7.17
N LEU A 116 -15.84 7.95 -6.75
CA LEU A 116 -15.50 6.67 -6.16
C LEU A 116 -16.23 6.43 -4.83
N LEU A 117 -16.46 7.47 -4.03
CA LEU A 117 -17.25 7.36 -2.79
C LEU A 117 -18.68 6.88 -3.04
N GLU A 118 -19.24 7.18 -4.21
CA GLU A 118 -20.63 6.89 -4.57
C GLU A 118 -20.78 5.68 -5.50
N ALA A 119 -19.68 5.11 -6.01
CA ALA A 119 -19.69 4.07 -7.04
C ALA A 119 -20.17 2.69 -6.54
N GLY A 120 -20.05 2.41 -5.25
CA GLY A 120 -20.39 1.11 -4.65
C GLY A 120 -19.50 0.80 -3.44
N PRO A 121 -19.64 -0.39 -2.82
CA PRO A 121 -18.75 -0.84 -1.75
C PRO A 121 -17.29 -0.89 -2.18
N LEU A 122 -16.42 -0.14 -1.49
CA LEU A 122 -14.97 -0.21 -1.69
C LEU A 122 -14.30 -1.26 -0.81
N TYR A 123 -14.93 -1.62 0.32
CA TYR A 123 -14.32 -2.53 1.28
C TYR A 123 -14.25 -3.95 0.75
N ASP A 124 -13.04 -4.49 0.74
CA ASP A 124 -12.75 -5.91 0.65
C ASP A 124 -11.70 -6.25 1.71
N ALA A 125 -11.89 -7.38 2.40
CA ALA A 125 -11.04 -7.75 3.52
C ALA A 125 -9.58 -8.04 3.10
N GLN A 126 -9.36 -8.52 1.88
CA GLN A 126 -8.00 -8.77 1.37
C GLN A 126 -7.36 -7.47 0.90
N LEU A 127 -8.10 -6.62 0.18
CA LEU A 127 -7.59 -5.32 -0.29
C LEU A 127 -7.16 -4.41 0.87
N PHE A 128 -7.88 -4.45 2.00
CA PHE A 128 -7.62 -3.59 3.16
C PHE A 128 -6.87 -4.31 4.30
N ALA A 129 -6.35 -5.52 4.10
CA ALA A 129 -5.70 -6.32 5.14
C ALA A 129 -4.50 -5.61 5.81
N ASN A 130 -3.77 -4.81 5.04
CA ASN A 130 -2.57 -4.10 5.50
C ASN A 130 -2.85 -2.63 5.87
N ILE A 131 -4.12 -2.26 6.01
CA ILE A 131 -4.55 -0.92 6.41
C ILE A 131 -5.02 -0.96 7.86
N GLU A 132 -4.44 -0.12 8.70
CA GLU A 132 -4.92 0.09 10.06
C GLU A 132 -6.24 0.85 10.03
N LEU A 133 -7.36 0.13 10.05
CA LEU A 133 -8.70 0.72 10.03
C LEU A 133 -9.04 1.32 11.40
N SER A 134 -9.58 2.54 11.42
CA SER A 134 -10.04 3.18 12.65
C SER A 134 -11.22 2.43 13.28
N GLU A 135 -11.46 2.61 14.58
CA GLU A 135 -12.60 1.98 15.28
C GLU A 135 -13.96 2.32 14.62
N GLN A 136 -14.09 3.56 14.12
CA GLN A 136 -15.28 4.01 13.40
C GLN A 136 -15.45 3.26 12.07
N THR A 137 -14.35 3.07 11.33
CA THR A 137 -14.34 2.32 10.07
C THR A 137 -14.70 0.87 10.32
N GLN A 138 -14.09 0.21 11.31
CA GLN A 138 -14.38 -1.18 11.68
C GLN A 138 -15.86 -1.37 12.05
N THR A 139 -16.44 -0.41 12.78
CA THR A 139 -17.85 -0.41 13.15
C THR A 139 -18.76 -0.36 11.93
N LEU A 140 -18.45 0.48 10.93
CA LEU A 140 -19.22 0.58 9.69
C LEU A 140 -19.02 -0.61 8.76
N VAL A 141 -17.80 -1.17 8.70
CA VAL A 141 -17.51 -2.43 8.01
C VAL A 141 -18.41 -3.55 8.56
N ALA A 142 -18.54 -3.67 9.89
CA ALA A 142 -19.39 -4.68 10.52
C ALA A 142 -20.89 -4.52 10.19
N GLN A 143 -21.33 -3.30 9.86
CA GLN A 143 -22.71 -3.02 9.42
C GLN A 143 -22.93 -3.36 7.95
N ASN A 144 -21.86 -3.50 7.17
CA ASN A 144 -21.86 -3.86 5.75
C ASN A 144 -22.85 -3.06 4.88
N PRO A 145 -22.83 -1.71 4.92
CA PRO A 145 -23.75 -0.88 4.14
C PRO A 145 -23.54 -1.09 2.64
N GLN A 146 -24.64 -1.31 1.90
CA GLN A 146 -24.60 -1.59 0.47
C GLN A 146 -24.98 -0.39 -0.40
N SER A 147 -25.56 0.66 0.19
CA SER A 147 -25.98 1.87 -0.53
C SER A 147 -26.26 3.03 0.43
N GLY A 148 -26.48 4.23 -0.13
CA GLY A 148 -26.88 5.42 0.62
C GLY A 148 -25.75 6.04 1.44
N GLU A 149 -26.14 6.92 2.37
CA GLU A 149 -25.21 7.73 3.18
C GLU A 149 -24.20 6.90 3.97
N ALA A 150 -24.64 5.78 4.56
CA ALA A 150 -23.76 4.91 5.34
C ALA A 150 -22.64 4.29 4.48
N LEU A 151 -22.93 3.96 3.22
CA LEU A 151 -21.92 3.46 2.29
C LEU A 151 -20.91 4.55 1.92
N VAL A 152 -21.39 5.74 1.55
CA VAL A 152 -20.52 6.89 1.21
C VAL A 152 -19.61 7.23 2.40
N ARG A 153 -20.15 7.19 3.62
CA ARG A 153 -19.39 7.39 4.85
C ARG A 153 -18.33 6.32 5.08
N LEU A 154 -18.67 5.04 4.86
CA LEU A 154 -17.71 3.94 4.97
C LEU A 154 -16.58 4.12 3.94
N ASN A 155 -16.90 4.36 2.68
CA ASN A 155 -15.92 4.60 1.61
C ASN A 155 -15.00 5.78 1.96
N ARG A 156 -15.56 6.87 2.51
CA ARG A 156 -14.78 8.04 2.91
C ARG A 156 -13.78 7.72 4.02
N LEU A 157 -14.20 6.95 5.01
CA LEU A 157 -13.33 6.53 6.09
C LEU A 157 -12.25 5.56 5.60
N LEU A 158 -12.58 4.61 4.73
CA LEU A 158 -11.62 3.68 4.13
C LEU A 158 -10.51 4.40 3.36
N LEU A 159 -10.86 5.39 2.53
CA LEU A 159 -9.86 6.19 1.81
C LEU A 159 -9.01 7.03 2.78
N SER A 160 -9.63 7.59 3.82
CA SER A 160 -8.91 8.39 4.82
C SER A 160 -7.96 7.52 5.65
N ASP A 161 -8.34 6.29 5.99
CA ASP A 161 -7.50 5.32 6.69
C ASP A 161 -6.39 4.78 5.78
N ALA A 162 -6.63 4.61 4.49
CA ALA A 162 -5.60 4.20 3.54
C ALA A 162 -4.55 5.31 3.28
N TYR A 163 -4.99 6.57 3.27
CA TYR A 163 -4.15 7.73 2.95
C TYR A 163 -4.25 8.86 3.99
N PRO A 164 -3.91 8.63 5.27
CA PRO A 164 -4.22 9.56 6.36
C PRO A 164 -3.34 10.83 6.35
N TYR A 165 -2.24 10.84 5.60
CA TYR A 165 -1.40 12.04 5.45
C TYR A 165 -1.83 12.88 4.25
N GLU A 166 -2.48 12.25 3.28
CA GLU A 166 -2.93 12.85 2.03
C GLU A 166 -4.38 13.30 2.09
N LEU A 167 -5.23 12.60 2.85
CA LEU A 167 -6.68 12.78 2.87
C LEU A 167 -7.16 13.09 4.29
N ALA A 168 -8.00 14.12 4.41
CA ALA A 168 -8.56 14.53 5.70
C ALA A 168 -9.60 13.51 6.17
N SER A 169 -9.46 13.03 7.40
CA SER A 169 -10.49 12.19 8.00
C SER A 169 -11.61 13.04 8.62
N PRO A 170 -12.89 12.67 8.47
CA PRO A 170 -14.00 13.35 9.14
C PRO A 170 -13.91 13.37 10.68
N SER A 171 -13.12 12.49 11.28
CA SER A 171 -12.95 12.34 12.73
C SER A 171 -11.66 12.98 13.27
N GLU A 172 -10.85 13.61 12.43
CA GLU A 172 -9.53 14.12 12.80
C GLU A 172 -9.59 15.54 13.41
N PRO A 173 -9.08 15.77 14.65
CA PRO A 173 -8.91 17.12 15.18
C PRO A 173 -7.75 17.85 14.47
N GLN A 174 -8.00 19.08 14.02
CA GLN A 174 -6.99 19.97 13.42
C GLN A 174 -6.38 20.91 14.49
N PRO A 175 -5.08 21.31 14.41
CA PRO A 175 -4.19 21.23 13.25
C PRO A 175 -3.11 20.12 13.31
N TYR A 176 -2.69 19.70 12.12
CA TYR A 176 -1.70 18.66 11.88
C TYR A 176 -0.25 19.09 12.24
N PRO A 177 0.42 18.44 13.20
CA PRO A 177 1.72 18.89 13.72
C PRO A 177 2.87 18.83 12.69
N HIS A 178 2.74 18.04 11.62
CA HIS A 178 3.78 17.80 10.61
C HIS A 178 3.62 18.64 9.32
N SER A 179 3.04 19.84 9.41
CA SER A 179 2.83 20.74 8.27
C SER A 179 3.82 21.91 8.23
N ALA A 180 4.27 22.39 9.39
CA ALA A 180 5.22 23.49 9.48
C ALA A 180 6.55 23.14 8.78
N GLY A 181 6.99 23.99 7.85
CA GLY A 181 8.25 23.80 7.12
C GLY A 181 8.25 22.68 6.07
N ILE A 182 7.13 21.99 5.83
CA ILE A 182 7.12 20.82 4.91
C ILE A 182 7.55 21.20 3.49
N GLN A 183 7.16 22.37 2.99
CA GLN A 183 7.51 22.79 1.62
C GLN A 183 9.01 23.05 1.46
N THR A 184 9.63 23.69 2.46
CA THR A 184 11.09 23.82 2.51
C THR A 184 11.77 22.46 2.65
N CYS A 185 11.20 21.53 3.43
CA CYS A 185 11.72 20.16 3.51
C CYS A 185 11.64 19.42 2.16
N ARG A 186 10.53 19.56 1.42
CA ARG A 186 10.37 19.02 0.06
C ARG A 186 11.44 19.57 -0.87
N GLU A 187 11.69 20.88 -0.81
CA GLU A 187 12.72 21.50 -1.64
C GLU A 187 14.12 21.02 -1.29
N ASN A 188 14.46 20.92 -0.01
CA ASN A 188 15.72 20.31 0.43
C ASN A 188 15.90 18.90 -0.14
N LEU A 189 14.86 18.06 -0.12
CA LEU A 189 14.92 16.72 -0.69
C LEU A 189 15.10 16.73 -2.21
N ARG A 190 14.51 17.68 -2.95
CA ARG A 190 14.77 17.83 -4.40
C ARG A 190 16.22 18.21 -4.65
N GLN A 191 16.77 19.15 -3.90
CA GLN A 191 18.18 19.54 -4.00
C GLN A 191 19.10 18.36 -3.65
N ILE A 192 18.77 17.58 -2.61
CA ILE A 192 19.49 16.35 -2.27
C ILE A 192 19.44 15.35 -3.43
N LYS A 193 18.29 15.13 -4.07
CA LYS A 193 18.19 14.24 -5.25
C LYS A 193 19.10 14.69 -6.38
N MET A 194 19.05 15.98 -6.73
CA MET A 194 19.91 16.54 -7.77
C MET A 194 21.40 16.39 -7.42
N ALA A 195 21.75 16.60 -6.15
CA ALA A 195 23.13 16.43 -5.67
C ALA A 195 23.59 14.96 -5.73
N LEU A 196 22.73 14.02 -5.34
CA LEU A 196 23.00 12.58 -5.46
C LEU A 196 23.26 12.18 -6.92
N ASP A 197 22.41 12.65 -7.85
CA ASP A 197 22.58 12.35 -9.28
C ASP A 197 23.88 12.91 -9.84
N ASN A 198 24.22 14.16 -9.49
CA ASN A 198 25.47 14.79 -9.91
C ASN A 198 26.70 14.11 -9.30
N TYR A 199 26.59 13.66 -8.04
CA TYR A 199 27.64 12.90 -7.37
C TYR A 199 27.88 11.56 -8.09
N ARG A 200 26.81 10.79 -8.34
CA ARG A 200 26.88 9.51 -9.07
C ARG A 200 27.50 9.67 -10.46
N ALA A 201 27.05 10.67 -11.21
CA ALA A 201 27.60 10.99 -12.53
C ALA A 201 29.11 11.34 -12.49
N SER A 202 29.60 11.88 -11.37
CA SER A 202 31.02 12.21 -11.17
C SER A 202 31.85 11.05 -10.59
N ASN A 203 31.20 10.00 -10.08
CA ASN A 203 31.84 8.95 -9.27
C ASN A 203 31.48 7.53 -9.74
N ALA A 204 31.42 7.33 -11.06
CA ALA A 204 31.15 6.02 -11.68
C ALA A 204 29.87 5.35 -11.13
N ASP A 205 28.80 6.14 -11.03
CA ASP A 205 27.47 5.75 -10.54
C ASP A 205 27.40 5.30 -9.07
N ALA A 206 28.48 5.44 -8.31
CA ALA A 206 28.52 5.12 -6.89
C ALA A 206 27.76 6.16 -6.04
N ASP A 207 26.96 5.67 -5.10
CA ASP A 207 26.35 6.47 -4.04
C ASP A 207 27.40 6.95 -3.02
N PRO A 208 27.23 8.17 -2.44
CA PRO A 208 28.07 8.61 -1.33
C PRO A 208 27.89 7.71 -0.11
N GLN A 209 28.86 7.67 0.80
CA GLN A 209 28.65 6.91 2.04
C GLN A 209 27.67 7.62 2.97
N TRP A 210 27.69 8.95 2.97
CA TRP A 210 26.85 9.81 3.79
C TRP A 210 26.41 11.05 3.01
N LEU A 211 25.24 11.61 3.34
CA LEU A 211 24.73 12.79 2.64
C LEU A 211 25.63 14.01 2.80
N SER A 212 26.39 14.11 3.89
CA SER A 212 27.36 15.17 4.10
C SER A 212 28.48 15.23 3.05
N GLU A 213 28.81 14.11 2.39
CA GLU A 213 29.79 14.08 1.28
C GLU A 213 29.34 14.88 0.06
N LEU A 214 28.04 15.13 -0.07
CA LEU A 214 27.48 15.99 -1.11
C LEU A 214 27.85 17.46 -0.89
N ALA A 215 28.15 17.86 0.35
CA ALA A 215 28.38 19.25 0.71
C ALA A 215 29.88 19.59 0.87
N PRO A 216 30.33 20.79 0.44
CA PRO A 216 29.55 21.85 -0.21
C PRO A 216 29.51 21.75 -1.75
N GLN A 217 30.15 20.73 -2.34
CA GLN A 217 30.42 20.70 -3.78
C GLN A 217 29.15 20.53 -4.64
N TYR A 218 28.24 19.67 -4.21
CA TYR A 218 27.01 19.33 -4.93
C TYR A 218 25.75 19.87 -4.23
N LEU A 219 25.84 20.16 -2.94
CA LEU A 219 24.72 20.57 -2.09
C LEU A 219 25.14 21.63 -1.07
N GLU A 220 24.28 22.63 -0.85
CA GLU A 220 24.46 23.56 0.26
C GLU A 220 24.23 22.87 1.60
N LYS A 221 25.11 23.11 2.58
CA LYS A 221 25.03 22.46 3.91
C LYS A 221 23.68 22.66 4.61
N ALA A 222 23.01 23.78 4.39
CA ALA A 222 21.69 24.07 4.97
C ALA A 222 20.60 23.10 4.48
N CYS A 223 20.75 22.52 3.28
CA CYS A 223 19.81 21.53 2.76
C CYS A 223 19.87 20.19 3.48
N LEU A 224 20.90 19.92 4.29
CA LEU A 224 20.99 18.72 5.14
C LEU A 224 20.12 18.83 6.41
N LEU A 225 19.55 20.01 6.67
CA LEU A 225 18.76 20.28 7.87
C LEU A 225 17.28 20.44 7.54
N CYS A 226 16.45 19.65 8.21
CA CYS A 226 15.01 19.78 8.09
C CYS A 226 14.57 21.03 8.89
N PRO A 227 13.72 21.90 8.33
CA PRO A 227 13.24 23.10 9.03
C PRO A 227 12.35 22.81 10.25
N ALA A 228 11.85 21.58 10.37
CA ALA A 228 11.08 21.11 11.52
C ALA A 228 11.93 20.36 12.55
N ASP A 229 13.25 20.26 12.34
CA ASP A 229 14.18 19.63 13.28
C ASP A 229 14.63 20.61 14.36
N PRO A 230 14.19 20.45 15.62
CA PRO A 230 14.60 21.33 16.71
C PRO A 230 16.06 21.11 17.14
N THR A 231 16.68 20.00 16.73
CA THR A 231 18.05 19.61 17.11
C THR A 231 19.09 20.07 16.08
N ALA A 232 18.64 20.59 14.94
CA ALA A 232 19.49 20.93 13.80
C ALA A 232 20.42 19.77 13.39
N GLY A 233 19.89 18.54 13.38
CA GLY A 233 20.57 17.32 12.97
C GLY A 233 21.56 16.77 14.00
N THR A 234 21.48 17.16 15.28
CA THR A 234 22.38 16.65 16.34
C THR A 234 21.68 16.48 17.71
N PRO A 235 21.55 15.25 18.25
CA PRO A 235 21.87 13.98 17.59
C PRO A 235 20.94 13.75 16.38
N GLY A 236 21.41 13.00 15.38
CA GLY A 236 20.58 12.64 14.23
C GLY A 236 19.29 11.92 14.67
N VAL A 237 18.24 12.06 13.88
CA VAL A 237 16.84 11.87 14.32
C VAL A 237 16.50 10.44 14.79
N LEU A 238 17.29 9.41 14.50
CA LEU A 238 16.68 8.06 14.48
C LEU A 238 17.38 6.85 15.06
N THR A 239 18.67 6.86 15.37
CA THR A 239 19.32 5.75 16.09
C THR A 239 20.76 6.16 16.38
N GLU A 240 21.37 5.56 17.40
CA GLU A 240 22.78 5.83 17.74
C GLU A 240 23.74 5.59 16.55
N ASP A 241 23.33 4.80 15.55
CA ASP A 241 24.16 4.40 14.40
C ASP A 241 23.76 5.02 13.04
N ALA A 242 22.72 5.86 12.98
CA ALA A 242 22.25 6.50 11.74
C ALA A 242 22.65 7.97 11.59
N SER A 243 23.41 8.50 12.56
CA SER A 243 23.87 9.89 12.51
C SER A 243 25.03 10.02 11.51
N ASP A 244 24.91 10.99 10.60
CA ASP A 244 26.00 11.36 9.71
C ASP A 244 27.22 11.80 10.54
N PRO A 245 28.41 11.19 10.34
CA PRO A 245 29.56 11.41 11.20
C PRO A 245 30.32 12.72 10.90
N ILE A 246 30.03 13.39 9.79
CA ILE A 246 30.83 14.53 9.31
C ILE A 246 30.09 15.85 9.52
N LEU A 247 28.82 15.94 9.12
CA LEU A 247 28.00 17.15 9.27
C LEU A 247 26.65 16.82 9.91
N PRO A 248 26.07 17.74 10.71
CA PRO A 248 24.70 17.58 11.19
C PRO A 248 23.73 17.34 10.04
N CYS A 249 22.90 16.30 10.18
CA CYS A 249 21.93 15.90 9.16
C CYS A 249 20.62 15.51 9.83
N SER A 250 19.52 16.11 9.39
CA SER A 250 18.17 15.81 9.87
C SER A 250 17.50 14.65 9.13
N TYR A 251 18.13 14.17 8.05
CA TYR A 251 17.57 13.16 7.16
C TYR A 251 18.21 11.80 7.42
N LEU A 252 17.39 10.75 7.36
CA LEU A 252 17.88 9.38 7.35
C LEU A 252 18.33 9.03 5.94
N TYR A 253 19.59 8.65 5.79
CA TYR A 253 20.10 8.12 4.52
C TYR A 253 20.04 6.60 4.52
N GLU A 254 19.30 6.04 3.59
CA GLU A 254 19.03 4.60 3.55
C GLU A 254 20.23 3.81 3.02
N VAL A 255 21.06 4.40 2.14
CA VAL A 255 22.22 3.71 1.53
C VAL A 255 23.50 3.90 2.35
N ARG A 256 23.37 4.24 3.64
CA ARG A 256 24.49 4.38 4.58
C ARG A 256 25.24 3.04 4.74
N PRO A 257 26.52 3.04 5.18
CA PRO A 257 27.37 1.84 5.16
C PRO A 257 26.78 0.63 5.88
N SER A 258 26.04 0.83 6.97
CA SER A 258 25.43 -0.26 7.75
C SER A 258 24.23 -0.94 7.07
N GLU A 259 23.58 -0.28 6.11
CA GLU A 259 22.36 -0.77 5.44
C GLU A 259 22.53 -1.00 3.94
N LYS A 260 23.67 -0.61 3.37
CA LYS A 260 23.90 -0.54 1.92
C LYS A 260 23.54 -1.84 1.19
N ASP A 261 23.95 -2.99 1.73
CA ASP A 261 23.71 -4.30 1.12
C ASP A 261 22.21 -4.67 1.15
N GLY A 262 21.53 -4.36 2.25
CA GLY A 262 20.08 -4.57 2.38
C GLY A 262 19.27 -3.68 1.44
N GLN A 263 19.67 -2.41 1.29
CA GLN A 263 19.01 -1.49 0.37
C GLN A 263 19.23 -1.81 -1.10
N HIS A 264 20.42 -2.27 -1.49
CA HIS A 264 20.66 -2.68 -2.87
C HIS A 264 19.72 -3.82 -3.29
N MET A 265 19.54 -4.81 -2.42
CA MET A 265 18.58 -5.91 -2.65
C MET A 265 17.14 -5.40 -2.79
N LEU A 266 16.74 -4.43 -1.97
CA LEU A 266 15.39 -3.86 -2.04
C LEU A 266 15.19 -3.04 -3.30
N GLN A 267 16.15 -2.20 -3.70
CA GLN A 267 16.06 -1.42 -4.93
C GLN A 267 15.86 -2.31 -6.17
N THR A 268 16.54 -3.45 -6.23
CA THR A 268 16.36 -4.44 -7.30
C THR A 268 14.94 -5.01 -7.33
N GLN A 269 14.29 -5.17 -6.17
CA GLN A 269 12.95 -5.77 -6.05
C GLN A 269 11.81 -4.76 -6.16
N GLU A 270 12.03 -3.55 -5.65
CA GLU A 270 11.00 -2.54 -5.38
C GLU A 270 11.04 -1.36 -6.37
N GLY A 271 12.11 -1.24 -7.15
CA GLY A 271 12.25 -0.26 -8.23
C GLY A 271 12.24 1.20 -7.76
N ASP A 272 11.72 2.08 -8.61
CA ASP A 272 11.84 3.55 -8.48
C ASP A 272 11.20 4.16 -7.22
N MET A 273 10.33 3.44 -6.55
CA MET A 273 9.62 3.90 -5.34
C MET A 273 10.41 3.65 -4.05
N THR A 274 11.49 2.87 -4.12
CA THR A 274 12.35 2.57 -2.97
C THR A 274 12.89 3.87 -2.35
N PRO A 275 12.69 4.11 -1.05
CA PRO A 275 13.15 5.33 -0.38
C PRO A 275 14.68 5.34 -0.25
N ILE A 276 15.31 6.43 -0.67
CA ILE A 276 16.75 6.67 -0.55
C ILE A 276 17.09 7.67 0.58
N VAL A 277 16.20 8.64 0.83
CA VAL A 277 16.33 9.61 1.91
C VAL A 277 14.97 9.79 2.58
N ARG A 278 14.95 9.78 3.92
CA ARG A 278 13.72 9.97 4.70
C ARG A 278 13.83 11.16 5.65
N CYS A 279 12.72 11.87 5.80
CA CYS A 279 12.51 12.88 6.83
C CYS A 279 11.43 12.40 7.80
N GLU A 280 11.77 12.10 9.04
CA GLU A 280 10.79 11.64 10.02
C GLU A 280 9.95 12.76 10.63
N HIS A 281 10.48 13.99 10.67
CA HIS A 281 9.72 15.16 11.11
C HIS A 281 8.46 15.40 10.28
N HIS A 282 8.53 15.06 8.99
CA HIS A 282 7.42 15.16 8.05
C HIS A 282 6.96 13.80 7.56
N ARG A 283 7.51 12.68 8.05
CA ARG A 283 7.26 11.35 7.50
C ARG A 283 7.30 11.33 5.97
N LEU A 284 8.27 12.03 5.38
CA LEU A 284 8.38 12.28 3.95
C LEU A 284 9.56 11.48 3.40
N ASN A 285 9.36 10.79 2.29
CA ASN A 285 10.40 10.04 1.61
C ASN A 285 10.75 10.70 0.28
N LEU A 286 12.03 10.63 -0.05
CA LEU A 286 12.55 10.76 -1.41
C LEU A 286 12.88 9.35 -1.91
N SER A 287 12.35 8.98 -3.07
CA SER A 287 12.64 7.70 -3.71
C SER A 287 13.90 7.74 -4.58
N VAL A 288 14.44 6.57 -4.93
CA VAL A 288 15.54 6.42 -5.91
C VAL A 288 15.17 7.07 -7.24
N GLY A 289 13.91 6.92 -7.69
CA GLY A 289 13.38 7.59 -8.88
C GLY A 289 13.15 9.10 -8.74
N GLY A 290 13.37 9.68 -7.55
CA GLY A 290 13.21 11.12 -7.29
C GLY A 290 11.80 11.54 -6.88
N LYS A 291 10.91 10.59 -6.58
CA LYS A 291 9.53 10.88 -6.16
C LYS A 291 9.46 11.24 -4.68
N LEU A 292 8.52 12.12 -4.33
CA LEU A 292 8.29 12.60 -2.97
C LEU A 292 6.91 12.16 -2.45
N TYR A 293 6.88 11.34 -1.42
CA TYR A 293 5.63 10.83 -0.84
C TYR A 293 5.71 10.65 0.68
N ARG A 294 4.57 10.72 1.36
CA ARG A 294 4.45 10.58 2.82
C ARG A 294 4.35 9.10 3.21
N ASN A 295 4.98 8.69 4.30
CA ASN A 295 4.76 7.35 4.88
C ASN A 295 3.27 7.20 5.22
N GLY A 296 2.63 6.10 4.80
CA GLY A 296 1.26 5.75 5.20
C GLY A 296 1.20 4.77 6.39
N PRO A 297 -0.01 4.40 6.85
CA PRO A 297 -0.24 3.27 7.76
C PRO A 297 0.01 1.93 7.08
N GLN A 298 0.14 1.92 5.75
CA GLN A 298 0.82 0.92 4.92
C GLN A 298 2.33 0.84 5.22
N ARG A 299 2.69 0.88 6.50
CA ARG A 299 4.07 0.81 7.00
C ARG A 299 4.80 -0.41 6.47
N ASP A 300 4.07 -1.43 6.04
CA ASP A 300 4.62 -2.69 5.55
C ASP A 300 5.08 -2.64 4.08
N ILE A 301 4.64 -1.66 3.29
CA ILE A 301 5.01 -1.51 1.85
C ILE A 301 6.13 -0.47 1.66
N TYR A 302 6.22 0.52 2.56
CA TYR A 302 7.21 1.60 2.50
C TYR A 302 8.28 1.54 3.59
N ASN A 303 8.19 0.62 4.55
CA ASN A 303 9.38 0.14 5.22
C ASN A 303 10.09 -0.76 4.23
N SER A 304 11.27 -0.33 3.81
CA SER A 304 12.32 -1.08 3.12
C SER A 304 12.82 -2.23 4.01
N ASN A 305 11.89 -3.05 4.51
CA ASN A 305 12.11 -4.13 5.45
C ASN A 305 10.87 -5.01 5.63
N LYS A 306 9.94 -5.14 4.68
CA LYS A 306 8.85 -6.12 4.81
C LYS A 306 8.58 -6.98 3.57
N MET A 307 9.66 -7.56 3.05
CA MET A 307 9.62 -8.88 2.41
C MET A 307 10.68 -9.78 3.06
N GLY A 308 10.25 -10.95 3.56
CA GLY A 308 11.12 -11.94 4.21
C GLY A 308 11.34 -11.72 5.71
N PHE A 309 12.61 -11.57 6.10
CA PHE A 309 13.13 -11.76 7.47
C PHE A 309 12.57 -10.85 8.59
N SER A 310 11.81 -9.82 8.26
CA SER A 310 11.11 -8.98 9.24
C SER A 310 9.80 -9.60 9.75
N VAL A 311 9.06 -10.30 8.89
CA VAL A 311 7.93 -11.13 9.32
C VAL A 311 8.44 -12.27 10.20
N LEU A 312 9.63 -12.80 9.88
CA LEU A 312 10.35 -13.71 10.78
C LEU A 312 10.75 -13.03 12.09
N ALA A 313 11.16 -11.76 12.10
CA ALA A 313 11.50 -11.03 13.32
C ALA A 313 10.26 -10.80 14.22
N ASP A 314 9.10 -10.54 13.63
CA ASP A 314 7.81 -10.46 14.33
C ASP A 314 7.42 -11.81 14.93
N ALA A 315 7.47 -12.87 14.12
CA ALA A 315 7.24 -14.24 14.57
C ALA A 315 8.21 -14.64 15.69
N LEU A 316 9.49 -14.28 15.58
CA LEU A 316 10.51 -14.51 16.61
C LEU A 316 10.18 -13.77 17.91
N ARG A 317 9.71 -12.53 17.84
CA ARG A 317 9.27 -11.79 19.04
C ARG A 317 8.10 -12.50 19.71
N ASP A 318 7.13 -12.97 18.95
CA ASP A 318 5.96 -13.66 19.52
C ASP A 318 6.30 -15.05 20.06
N LEU A 319 7.19 -15.80 19.38
CA LEU A 319 7.73 -17.05 19.89
C LEU A 319 8.53 -16.85 21.17
N ARG A 320 9.34 -15.77 21.27
CA ARG A 320 10.03 -15.42 22.52
C ARG A 320 9.04 -15.08 23.64
N LYS A 321 7.90 -14.42 23.35
CA LYS A 321 6.84 -14.21 24.36
C LYS A 321 6.21 -15.52 24.83
N GLN A 322 6.02 -16.48 23.92
CA GLN A 322 5.36 -17.76 24.23
C GLN A 322 6.28 -18.77 24.94
N HIS A 323 7.57 -18.80 24.56
CA HIS A 323 8.54 -19.79 25.04
C HIS A 323 9.61 -19.21 25.98
N GLY A 324 9.63 -17.90 26.19
CA GLY A 324 10.65 -17.16 26.94
C GLY A 324 11.99 -17.08 26.22
N GLU A 325 12.99 -16.49 26.89
CA GLU A 325 14.36 -16.35 26.37
C GLU A 325 15.09 -17.70 26.16
N ALA A 326 14.51 -18.80 26.65
CA ALA A 326 15.00 -20.16 26.42
C ALA A 326 14.53 -20.76 25.10
N LEU A 327 13.90 -19.98 24.20
CA LEU A 327 13.38 -20.41 22.89
C LEU A 327 14.38 -21.32 22.14
N PHE A 328 15.64 -20.92 22.05
CA PHE A 328 16.69 -21.66 21.34
C PHE A 328 17.25 -22.88 22.10
N LYS A 329 16.94 -22.99 23.40
CA LYS A 329 17.48 -24.04 24.30
C LYS A 329 16.53 -25.21 24.50
N THR A 330 15.25 -25.04 24.15
CA THR A 330 14.23 -26.10 24.31
C THR A 330 13.92 -26.73 22.95
N GLN A 331 13.60 -28.03 22.94
CA GLN A 331 13.20 -28.71 21.70
C GLN A 331 11.92 -28.10 21.11
N LYS A 332 10.89 -27.94 21.96
CA LYS A 332 9.62 -27.34 21.54
C LYS A 332 9.79 -25.93 20.95
N GLY A 333 10.65 -25.09 21.55
CA GLY A 333 10.92 -23.75 21.03
C GLY A 333 11.64 -23.77 19.68
N ARG A 334 12.60 -24.67 19.49
CA ARG A 334 13.29 -24.88 18.20
C ARG A 334 12.35 -25.40 17.12
N GLU A 335 11.43 -26.31 17.44
CA GLU A 335 10.42 -26.81 16.52
C GLU A 335 9.45 -25.71 16.06
N SER A 336 8.97 -24.87 16.98
CA SER A 336 8.11 -23.72 16.63
C SER A 336 8.85 -22.68 15.78
N LEU A 337 10.14 -22.47 16.04
CA LEU A 337 10.99 -21.60 15.23
C LEU A 337 11.20 -22.18 13.82
N LYS A 338 11.53 -23.46 13.71
CA LYS A 338 11.66 -24.17 12.43
C LYS A 338 10.40 -24.00 11.57
N GLN A 339 9.22 -24.23 12.15
CA GLN A 339 7.96 -24.07 11.45
C GLN A 339 7.75 -22.65 10.94
N ALA A 340 8.06 -21.63 11.74
CA ALA A 340 7.96 -20.23 11.31
C ALA A 340 8.91 -19.92 10.14
N ILE A 341 10.14 -20.45 10.15
CA ILE A 341 11.11 -20.28 9.07
C ILE A 341 10.64 -21.00 7.80
N GLU A 342 10.11 -22.21 7.92
CA GLU A 342 9.58 -22.97 6.77
C GLU A 342 8.46 -22.21 6.08
N GLU A 343 7.47 -21.72 6.83
CA GLU A 343 6.32 -21.02 6.26
C GLU A 343 6.72 -19.67 5.66
N LEU A 344 7.45 -18.85 6.42
CA LEU A 344 7.70 -17.46 6.06
C LEU A 344 8.88 -17.29 5.10
N VAL A 345 9.95 -18.08 5.30
CA VAL A 345 11.19 -17.93 4.54
C VAL A 345 11.25 -18.92 3.39
N LEU A 346 11.11 -20.22 3.67
CA LEU A 346 11.34 -21.25 2.65
C LEU A 346 10.18 -21.41 1.67
N LYS A 347 8.93 -21.33 2.13
CA LYS A 347 7.74 -21.53 1.28
C LYS A 347 7.24 -20.24 0.62
N GLN A 348 7.53 -19.09 1.21
CA GLN A 348 7.02 -17.80 0.74
C GLN A 348 8.12 -16.92 0.15
N PHE A 349 9.11 -16.53 0.96
CA PHE A 349 10.13 -15.57 0.53
C PHE A 349 11.08 -16.12 -0.55
N VAL A 350 11.68 -17.29 -0.34
CA VAL A 350 12.66 -17.88 -1.27
C VAL A 350 12.08 -18.10 -2.68
N PRO A 351 10.86 -18.67 -2.85
CA PRO A 351 10.25 -18.83 -4.17
C PRO A 351 9.96 -17.50 -4.87
N GLN A 352 9.50 -16.49 -4.12
CA GLN A 352 9.26 -15.14 -4.66
C GLN A 352 10.56 -14.49 -5.13
N LEU A 353 11.63 -14.61 -4.33
CA LEU A 353 12.96 -14.12 -4.66
C LEU A 353 13.48 -14.77 -5.95
N LEU A 354 13.42 -16.10 -6.04
CA LEU A 354 13.87 -16.84 -7.23
C LEU A 354 13.07 -16.46 -8.48
N SER A 355 11.75 -16.33 -8.36
CA SER A 355 10.89 -15.94 -9.49
C SER A 355 11.19 -14.53 -9.99
N ALA A 356 11.47 -13.58 -9.09
CA ALA A 356 11.82 -12.20 -9.46
C ALA A 356 13.16 -12.15 -10.19
N LEU A 357 14.15 -12.90 -9.70
CA LEU A 357 15.48 -12.99 -10.30
C LEU A 357 15.47 -13.69 -11.65
N ASP A 358 14.70 -14.77 -11.80
CA ASP A 358 14.50 -15.42 -13.10
C ASP A 358 13.93 -14.38 -14.09
N HIS A 359 12.93 -13.58 -13.69
CA HIS A 359 12.40 -12.53 -14.56
C HIS A 359 13.43 -11.45 -14.93
N GLU A 360 14.24 -10.99 -13.98
CA GLU A 360 15.27 -9.98 -14.22
C GLU A 360 16.38 -10.48 -15.14
N ILE A 361 16.92 -11.68 -14.89
CA ILE A 361 17.97 -12.28 -15.71
C ILE A 361 17.50 -12.49 -17.15
N TYR A 362 16.26 -12.95 -17.32
CA TYR A 362 15.67 -13.13 -18.64
C TYR A 362 15.57 -11.78 -19.38
N THR A 363 15.08 -10.75 -18.68
CA THR A 363 14.91 -9.40 -19.23
C THR A 363 16.26 -8.78 -19.63
N GLN A 364 17.30 -8.94 -18.80
CA GLN A 364 18.63 -8.42 -19.08
C GLN A 364 19.32 -9.13 -20.25
N LEU A 365 19.20 -10.46 -20.34
CA LEU A 365 19.77 -11.23 -21.45
C LEU A 365 19.12 -10.85 -22.78
N GLU A 366 17.80 -10.67 -22.82
CA GLU A 366 17.11 -10.19 -24.02
C GLU A 366 17.52 -8.75 -24.40
N ALA A 367 17.73 -7.88 -23.42
CA ALA A 367 18.15 -6.50 -23.67
C ALA A 367 19.57 -6.42 -24.26
N GLN A 368 20.49 -7.27 -23.82
CA GLN A 368 21.90 -7.23 -24.24
C GLN A 368 22.18 -8.04 -25.51
N LEU A 369 21.53 -9.18 -25.67
CA LEU A 369 21.82 -10.15 -26.74
C LEU A 369 20.73 -10.19 -27.83
N GLY A 370 19.63 -9.46 -27.63
CA GLY A 370 18.52 -9.35 -28.56
C GLY A 370 17.30 -10.17 -28.12
N LYS A 371 16.11 -9.66 -28.45
CA LYS A 371 14.83 -10.28 -28.12
C LYS A 371 14.72 -11.69 -28.74
N GLY A 372 14.24 -12.66 -27.96
CA GLY A 372 14.14 -14.06 -28.41
C GLY A 372 15.45 -14.86 -28.35
N ILE A 373 16.54 -14.30 -27.80
CA ILE A 373 17.80 -15.05 -27.61
C ILE A 373 17.59 -16.31 -26.75
N LEU A 374 16.70 -16.24 -25.77
CA LEU A 374 16.35 -17.36 -24.88
C LEU A 374 15.49 -18.44 -25.56
N GLU A 375 14.97 -18.18 -26.76
CA GLU A 375 14.34 -19.20 -27.60
C GLU A 375 15.38 -20.00 -28.41
N THR A 376 16.66 -19.60 -28.35
CA THR A 376 17.76 -20.26 -29.07
C THR A 376 18.50 -21.26 -28.17
N PRO A 377 19.08 -22.33 -28.75
CA PRO A 377 19.92 -23.27 -28.00
C PRO A 377 21.11 -22.58 -27.30
N THR A 378 21.68 -21.55 -27.92
CA THR A 378 22.81 -20.79 -27.38
C THR A 378 22.41 -19.94 -26.18
N GLY A 379 21.28 -19.23 -26.24
CA GLY A 379 20.77 -18.45 -25.10
C GLY A 379 20.39 -19.34 -23.92
N MET A 380 19.77 -20.49 -24.19
CA MET A 380 19.46 -21.48 -23.14
C MET A 380 20.71 -22.11 -22.53
N ASP A 381 21.81 -22.24 -23.28
CA ASP A 381 23.07 -22.75 -22.75
C ASP A 381 23.77 -21.71 -21.85
N ILE A 382 23.77 -20.43 -22.25
CA ILE A 382 24.26 -19.32 -21.42
C ILE A 382 23.50 -19.28 -20.09
N LEU A 383 22.17 -19.35 -20.14
CA LEU A 383 21.33 -19.36 -18.95
C LEU A 383 21.65 -20.58 -18.06
N ARG A 384 21.77 -21.78 -18.66
CA ARG A 384 22.11 -23.01 -17.93
C ARG A 384 23.46 -22.94 -17.23
N GLN A 385 24.43 -22.22 -17.80
CA GLN A 385 25.77 -22.04 -17.21
C GLN A 385 25.78 -20.98 -16.10
N ALA A 386 24.99 -19.91 -16.22
CA ALA A 386 24.97 -18.79 -15.28
C ALA A 386 24.09 -19.05 -14.04
N MET A 387 22.93 -19.67 -14.22
CA MET A 387 21.93 -19.87 -13.16
C MET A 387 22.45 -20.59 -11.91
N PRO A 388 23.31 -21.63 -12.00
CA PRO A 388 23.85 -22.30 -10.82
C PRO A 388 24.68 -21.36 -9.93
N GLN A 389 25.45 -20.45 -10.52
CA GLN A 389 26.28 -19.50 -9.76
C GLN A 389 25.42 -18.44 -9.06
N VAL A 390 24.40 -17.94 -9.76
CA VAL A 390 23.45 -16.97 -9.18
C VAL A 390 22.68 -17.59 -8.02
N ARG A 391 22.11 -18.79 -8.21
CA ARG A 391 21.41 -19.52 -7.14
C ARG A 391 22.31 -19.83 -5.94
N HIS A 392 23.58 -20.16 -6.19
CA HIS A 392 24.56 -20.33 -5.11
C HIS A 392 24.78 -19.04 -4.32
N GLN A 393 24.94 -17.88 -4.96
CA GLN A 393 25.13 -16.61 -4.26
C GLN A 393 23.93 -16.24 -3.40
N ILE A 394 22.71 -16.44 -3.91
CA ILE A 394 21.47 -16.16 -3.19
C ILE A 394 21.34 -17.08 -1.97
N LYS A 395 21.66 -18.37 -2.15
CA LYS A 395 21.68 -19.32 -1.04
C LYS A 395 22.57 -18.83 0.10
N GLU A 396 23.79 -18.41 -0.20
CA GLU A 396 24.74 -17.91 0.80
C GLU A 396 24.22 -16.64 1.48
N GLN A 397 23.58 -15.73 0.74
CA GLN A 397 22.97 -14.52 1.31
C GLN A 397 21.82 -14.84 2.26
N VAL A 398 20.88 -15.69 1.84
CA VAL A 398 19.73 -16.10 2.68
C VAL A 398 20.22 -16.85 3.93
N GLN A 399 21.24 -17.69 3.80
CA GLN A 399 21.84 -18.39 4.92
C GLN A 399 22.53 -17.41 5.90
N SER A 400 23.34 -16.49 5.39
CA SER A 400 24.03 -15.47 6.21
C SER A 400 23.04 -14.62 7.03
N GLU A 401 21.92 -14.25 6.42
CA GLU A 401 20.89 -13.45 7.07
C GLU A 401 20.15 -14.24 8.18
N LEU A 402 19.85 -15.52 7.90
CA LEU A 402 19.31 -16.45 8.89
C LEU A 402 20.25 -16.61 10.09
N GLU A 403 21.54 -16.83 9.84
CA GLU A 403 22.57 -17.01 10.87
C GLU A 403 22.75 -15.75 11.72
N THR A 404 22.71 -14.57 11.10
CA THR A 404 22.79 -13.28 11.80
C THR A 404 21.65 -13.11 12.80
N ARG A 405 20.43 -13.52 12.43
CA ARG A 405 19.23 -13.31 13.25
C ARG A 405 19.00 -14.36 14.33
N LEU A 406 19.37 -15.61 14.05
CA LEU A 406 19.08 -16.76 14.89
C LEU A 406 20.30 -17.25 15.68
N GLY A 407 21.49 -16.81 15.28
CA GLY A 407 22.77 -17.25 15.81
C GLY A 407 23.22 -18.59 15.25
N VAL A 408 24.53 -18.72 15.05
CA VAL A 408 25.18 -19.93 14.53
C VAL A 408 24.91 -21.20 15.36
N GLU A 409 24.58 -21.05 16.65
CA GLU A 409 24.26 -22.18 17.52
C GLU A 409 22.94 -22.86 17.18
N PHE A 410 21.94 -22.12 16.68
CA PHE A 410 20.69 -22.73 16.20
C PHE A 410 20.95 -23.65 15.01
N PHE A 411 21.82 -23.26 14.10
CA PHE A 411 22.15 -24.04 12.90
C PHE A 411 23.00 -25.29 13.17
N LYS A 412 23.54 -25.44 14.38
CA LYS A 412 24.18 -26.69 14.83
C LYS A 412 23.17 -27.74 15.32
N THR A 413 21.92 -27.35 15.52
CA THR A 413 20.84 -28.25 15.95
C THR A 413 20.24 -29.03 14.78
N GLU A 414 19.48 -30.08 15.06
CA GLU A 414 18.82 -30.87 14.02
C GLU A 414 17.79 -30.04 13.23
N GLU A 415 17.06 -29.15 13.90
CA GLU A 415 16.09 -28.25 13.26
C GLU A 415 16.78 -27.24 12.35
N GLY A 416 17.89 -26.66 12.80
CA GLY A 416 18.68 -25.72 12.00
C GLY A 416 19.34 -26.36 10.79
N LYS A 417 19.89 -27.58 10.94
CA LYS A 417 20.43 -28.35 9.81
C LYS A 417 19.37 -28.69 8.77
N ASP A 418 18.16 -29.03 9.21
CA ASP A 418 17.05 -29.34 8.32
C ASP A 418 16.65 -28.11 7.48
N ILE A 419 16.61 -26.92 8.08
CA ILE A 419 16.39 -25.66 7.35
C ILE A 419 17.46 -25.45 6.27
N LEU A 420 18.75 -25.66 6.59
CA LEU A 420 19.85 -25.51 5.62
C LEU A 420 19.76 -26.54 4.48
N GLN A 421 19.31 -27.76 4.80
CA GLN A 421 19.09 -28.80 3.81
C GLN A 421 17.94 -28.42 2.87
N GLN A 422 16.79 -28.01 3.41
CA GLN A 422 15.65 -27.57 2.61
C GLN A 422 15.98 -26.35 1.74
N LEU A 423 16.69 -25.37 2.29
CA LEU A 423 17.19 -24.22 1.53
C LEU A 423 18.10 -24.67 0.38
N SER A 424 19.00 -25.63 0.64
CA SER A 424 19.86 -26.18 -0.41
C SER A 424 19.06 -26.86 -1.52
N VAL A 425 18.00 -27.60 -1.18
CA VAL A 425 17.11 -28.25 -2.15
C VAL A 425 16.37 -27.22 -3.00
N LEU A 426 15.83 -26.16 -2.39
CA LEU A 426 15.13 -25.09 -3.12
C LEU A 426 16.02 -24.34 -4.12
N MET A 427 17.34 -24.33 -3.88
CA MET A 427 18.31 -23.65 -4.73
C MET A 427 18.84 -24.54 -5.87
N LEU A 428 18.43 -25.83 -5.93
CA LEU A 428 18.75 -26.70 -7.05
C LEU A 428 17.91 -26.34 -8.29
N PRO A 429 18.44 -26.55 -9.52
CA PRO A 429 17.64 -26.43 -10.73
C PRO A 429 16.51 -27.46 -10.75
N GLU A 430 15.34 -27.10 -11.28
CA GLU A 430 14.23 -28.04 -11.46
C GLU A 430 14.68 -29.26 -12.27
N GLY A 431 14.42 -30.47 -11.75
CA GLY A 431 14.77 -31.74 -12.41
C GLY A 431 16.11 -32.37 -12.00
N THR A 432 16.81 -31.84 -10.99
CA THR A 432 17.95 -32.51 -10.36
C THR A 432 17.50 -33.21 -9.07
N ASN A 433 17.23 -34.52 -9.16
CA ASN A 433 17.04 -35.42 -8.01
C ASN A 433 18.30 -36.24 -7.76
#